data_AF-A0A6N9ZP96-F1
#
_entry.id   AF-A0A6N9ZP96-F1
#
_cell.length_a   1.000
_cell.length_b   1.000
_cell.length_c   1.000
_cell.angle_alpha   90.00
_cell.angle_beta   90.00
_cell.angle_gamma   90.00
#
_symmetry.space_group_name_H-M   'P 1'
#
loop_
_entity.id
_entity.type
_entity.pdbx_description
1 polymer ?
#
loop_
_entity_poly.entity_id
_entity_poly.type
_entity_poly.pdbx_seq_one_letter_code
_entity_poly.pdbx_strand_id
1 'polypeptide(L)'
;MRREERKPAGDAAVAGTAGYSDTPLVRKLGLAQGQAAALLGIPESIGDINGFDGFASVVHTLPETPQRAFDYVHLFTTERAALEAIAPALFCVLRPDGMVWISWPKKSSRVSTDITEDVLRDVLLPTGLVDVKVCAVDEIWSGLKFVIRKELRGAL
;
A
#
# COMPACT_ATOMS: atom_id res chain seq x y z
N MET A 1 30.53 56.63 -10.93
CA MET A 1 30.78 55.19 -10.67
C MET A 1 29.46 54.60 -10.21
N ARG A 2 28.66 54.01 -11.10
CA ARG A 2 28.67 52.61 -11.57
C ARG A 2 28.40 51.55 -10.48
N ARG A 3 27.43 50.70 -10.80
CA ARG A 3 26.94 49.43 -10.23
C ARG A 3 25.75 49.59 -9.29
N GLU A 4 24.53 49.51 -9.80
CA GLU A 4 23.75 48.32 -10.26
C GLU A 4 23.13 47.50 -9.12
N GLU A 5 21.84 47.27 -9.37
CA GLU A 5 20.79 46.54 -8.67
C GLU A 5 21.17 45.18 -8.07
N ARG A 6 20.47 44.79 -6.98
CA ARG A 6 19.46 43.71 -7.03
C ARG A 6 18.79 43.48 -5.67
N LYS A 7 17.46 43.57 -5.67
CA LYS A 7 16.56 42.90 -4.73
C LYS A 7 16.66 41.38 -4.94
N PRO A 8 16.52 40.57 -3.87
CA PRO A 8 15.81 39.29 -3.93
C PRO A 8 14.46 39.48 -3.18
N ALA A 9 13.28 39.33 -3.80
CA ALA A 9 12.62 38.07 -4.16
C ALA A 9 12.70 37.09 -2.97
N GLY A 10 11.69 36.87 -2.12
CA GLY A 10 10.26 36.93 -2.40
C GLY A 10 9.85 35.72 -3.23
N ASP A 11 9.88 34.52 -2.64
CA ASP A 11 8.68 33.69 -2.52
C ASP A 11 8.96 32.52 -1.57
N ALA A 12 8.20 32.48 -0.47
CA ALA A 12 8.05 31.26 0.31
C ALA A 12 7.23 30.31 -0.57
N ALA A 13 7.73 29.09 -0.79
CA ALA A 13 6.94 28.08 -1.47
C ALA A 13 5.73 27.72 -0.61
N VAL A 14 4.61 28.35 -0.94
CA VAL A 14 3.30 28.13 -0.31
C VAL A 14 2.74 26.82 -0.86
N ALA A 15 2.18 26.06 0.08
CA ALA A 15 1.35 24.87 -0.07
C ALA A 15 0.69 24.66 -1.44
N GLY A 16 1.03 23.52 -2.06
CA GLY A 16 0.15 22.89 -3.04
C GLY A 16 -0.99 22.21 -2.30
N THR A 17 -2.17 22.84 -2.28
CA THR A 17 -3.42 22.23 -1.84
C THR A 17 -3.85 21.15 -2.84
N ALA A 18 -3.36 19.94 -2.67
CA ALA A 18 -3.96 18.77 -3.28
C ALA A 18 -5.24 18.42 -2.51
N GLY A 19 -6.38 18.91 -2.99
CA GLY A 19 -7.65 18.32 -2.60
C GLY A 19 -7.67 16.85 -3.01
N TYR A 20 -8.15 15.96 -2.14
CA TYR A 20 -9.19 14.96 -2.48
C TYR A 20 -9.51 14.05 -1.27
N SER A 21 -10.74 14.22 -0.79
CA SER A 21 -11.50 13.29 0.05
C SER A 21 -11.09 13.26 1.53
N ASP A 22 -11.89 13.96 2.36
CA ASP A 22 -11.88 14.07 3.85
C ASP A 22 -12.11 12.75 4.61
N THR A 23 -11.73 11.64 3.99
CA THR A 23 -11.60 10.37 4.71
C THR A 23 -10.10 10.17 4.95
N PRO A 24 -9.61 10.21 6.21
CA PRO A 24 -8.21 9.96 6.54
C PRO A 24 -7.70 8.70 5.85
N LEU A 25 -6.44 8.68 5.39
CA LEU A 25 -5.86 7.56 4.64
C LEU A 25 -6.10 6.21 5.34
N VAL A 26 -5.96 6.19 6.66
CA VAL A 26 -6.33 5.10 7.58
C VAL A 26 -7.69 4.46 7.23
N ARG A 27 -8.75 5.27 7.08
CA ARG A 27 -10.09 4.80 6.74
C ARG A 27 -10.20 4.34 5.28
N LYS A 28 -9.49 4.98 4.35
CA LYS A 28 -9.45 4.55 2.93
C LYS A 28 -8.84 3.15 2.81
N LEU A 29 -7.74 2.91 3.52
CA LEU A 29 -7.05 1.63 3.58
C LEU A 29 -7.82 0.58 4.40
N GLY A 30 -8.75 1.01 5.26
CA GLY A 30 -9.53 0.09 6.10
C GLY A 30 -8.73 -0.44 7.29
N LEU A 31 -7.78 0.37 7.77
CA LEU A 31 -7.11 0.13 9.04
C LEU A 31 -8.14 0.24 10.17
N ALA A 32 -8.15 -0.74 11.04
CA ALA A 32 -9.12 -0.86 12.12
C ALA A 32 -8.45 -1.42 13.39
N GLN A 33 -9.05 -1.07 14.53
CA GLN A 33 -8.57 -1.55 15.82
C GLN A 33 -8.66 -3.08 15.91
N GLY A 34 -7.65 -3.72 16.49
CA GLY A 34 -7.65 -5.15 16.77
C GLY A 34 -7.19 -6.03 15.61
N GLN A 35 -6.88 -5.47 14.44
CA GLN A 35 -6.35 -6.24 13.31
C GLN A 35 -4.94 -6.76 13.61
N ALA A 36 -4.69 -8.03 13.29
CA ALA A 36 -3.34 -8.56 13.15
C ALA A 36 -2.79 -8.16 11.76
N ALA A 37 -1.70 -7.40 11.73
CA ALA A 37 -1.18 -6.78 10.52
C ALA A 37 0.22 -7.29 10.11
N ALA A 38 0.43 -7.45 8.81
CA ALA A 38 1.75 -7.57 8.21
C ALA A 38 2.04 -6.35 7.32
N LEU A 39 3.05 -5.57 7.70
CA LEU A 39 3.44 -4.33 7.04
C LEU A 39 4.79 -4.53 6.34
N LEU A 40 4.75 -4.78 5.03
CA LEU A 40 5.87 -5.26 4.24
C LEU A 40 6.41 -4.14 3.35
N GLY A 41 7.62 -3.67 3.67
CA GLY A 41 8.32 -2.66 2.87
C GLY A 41 7.68 -1.26 2.89
N ILE A 42 6.86 -0.94 3.90
CA ILE A 42 6.21 0.37 4.00
C ILE A 42 7.29 1.47 4.08
N PRO A 43 7.29 2.47 3.19
CA PRO A 43 8.19 3.62 3.30
C PRO A 43 7.98 4.36 4.61
N GLU A 44 9.06 4.76 5.29
CA GLU A 44 9.02 5.50 6.56
C GLU A 44 8.20 6.80 6.45
N SER A 45 8.18 7.41 5.26
CA SER A 45 7.43 8.64 4.97
C SER A 45 5.91 8.50 5.10
N ILE A 46 5.36 7.28 5.12
CA ILE A 46 3.91 7.05 5.19
C ILE A 46 3.48 6.85 6.65
N GLY A 47 3.48 7.96 7.38
CA GLY A 47 3.18 8.01 8.81
C GLY A 47 1.80 7.47 9.19
N ASP A 48 0.78 7.63 8.34
CA ASP A 48 -0.57 7.09 8.58
C ASP A 48 -0.60 5.56 8.73
N ILE A 49 0.31 4.84 8.07
CA ILE A 49 0.40 3.38 8.15
C ILE A 49 1.36 2.98 9.27
N ASN A 50 2.57 3.53 9.29
CA ASN A 50 3.61 3.18 10.26
C ASN A 50 3.23 3.58 11.69
N GLY A 51 2.48 4.68 11.85
CA GLY A 51 2.06 5.23 13.13
C GLY A 51 0.69 4.77 13.59
N PHE A 52 0.02 3.84 12.88
CA PHE A 52 -1.30 3.36 13.31
C PHE A 52 -1.16 2.42 14.51
N ASP A 53 -1.60 2.89 15.67
CA ASP A 53 -1.51 2.19 16.96
C ASP A 53 -2.70 1.26 17.25
N GLY A 54 -3.68 1.20 16.34
CA GLY A 54 -4.88 0.39 16.52
C GLY A 54 -4.67 -1.12 16.31
N PHE A 55 -3.57 -1.55 15.68
CA PHE A 55 -3.32 -2.96 15.41
C PHE A 55 -3.17 -3.78 16.71
N ALA A 56 -3.73 -5.00 16.73
CA ALA A 56 -3.49 -5.94 17.84
C ALA A 56 -2.05 -6.49 17.82
N SER A 57 -1.50 -6.66 16.62
CA SER A 57 -0.11 -7.06 16.40
C SER A 57 0.36 -6.57 15.03
N VAL A 58 1.67 -6.32 14.93
CA VAL A 58 2.32 -5.90 13.68
C VAL A 58 3.56 -6.76 13.48
N VAL A 59 3.72 -7.31 12.27
CA VAL A 59 4.95 -7.92 11.80
C VAL A 59 5.43 -7.22 10.54
N HIS A 60 6.75 -7.26 10.30
CA HIS A 60 7.36 -6.65 9.10
C HIS A 60 7.89 -7.67 8.10
N THR A 61 7.73 -8.95 8.41
CA THR A 61 8.05 -10.08 7.54
C THR A 61 6.96 -11.14 7.67
N LEU A 62 6.70 -11.89 6.59
CA LEU A 62 5.79 -13.02 6.66
C LEU A 62 6.49 -14.21 7.35
N PRO A 63 5.73 -15.06 8.09
CA PRO A 63 6.30 -16.26 8.69
C PRO A 63 6.74 -17.27 7.63
N GLU A 64 7.81 -18.01 7.91
CA GLU A 64 8.32 -19.07 7.01
C GLU A 64 7.28 -20.17 6.79
N THR A 65 6.56 -20.54 7.85
CA THR A 65 5.43 -21.47 7.78
C THR A 65 4.14 -20.65 7.70
N PRO A 66 3.40 -20.70 6.57
CA PRO A 66 2.18 -19.92 6.42
C PRO A 66 1.10 -20.36 7.40
N GLN A 67 0.49 -19.40 8.09
CA GLN A 67 -0.71 -19.58 8.89
C GLN A 67 -1.67 -18.43 8.62
N ARG A 68 -2.97 -18.73 8.53
CA ARG A 68 -4.05 -17.73 8.34
C ARG A 68 -4.24 -16.87 9.58
N ALA A 69 -3.33 -15.93 9.79
CA ALA A 69 -3.22 -15.14 11.01
C ALA A 69 -3.55 -13.65 10.80
N PHE A 70 -3.44 -13.13 9.58
CA PHE A 70 -3.55 -11.68 9.35
C PHE A 70 -4.93 -11.27 8.84
N ASP A 71 -5.46 -10.21 9.45
CA ASP A 71 -6.62 -9.46 8.98
C ASP A 71 -6.23 -8.44 7.90
N TYR A 72 -4.99 -7.94 7.99
CA TYR A 72 -4.46 -6.88 7.13
C TYR A 72 -3.03 -7.19 6.69
N VAL A 73 -2.79 -7.20 5.39
CA VAL A 73 -1.43 -7.23 4.84
C VAL A 73 -1.27 -6.04 3.93
N HIS A 74 -0.17 -5.30 4.03
CA HIS A 74 0.15 -4.22 3.10
C HIS A 74 1.57 -4.39 2.60
N LEU A 75 1.70 -4.65 1.31
CA LEU A 75 2.97 -4.77 0.61
C LEU A 75 3.24 -3.52 -0.21
N PHE A 76 4.43 -2.95 -0.06
CA PHE A 76 4.97 -1.99 -1.00
C PHE A 76 6.04 -2.67 -1.84
N THR A 77 5.91 -2.58 -3.16
CA THR A 77 6.88 -3.17 -4.09
C THR A 77 6.98 -2.34 -5.35
N THR A 78 8.18 -2.33 -5.93
CA THR A 78 8.48 -1.73 -7.23
C THR A 78 8.75 -2.77 -8.31
N GLU A 79 8.88 -4.04 -7.92
CA GLU A 79 9.37 -5.13 -8.77
C GLU A 79 8.37 -6.27 -8.87
N ARG A 80 8.07 -6.68 -10.11
CA ARG A 80 7.22 -7.81 -10.45
C ARG A 80 7.78 -9.10 -9.91
N ALA A 81 9.09 -9.32 -10.03
CA ALA A 81 9.74 -10.53 -9.53
C ALA A 81 9.55 -10.71 -8.02
N ALA A 82 9.67 -9.62 -7.25
CA ALA A 82 9.42 -9.64 -5.81
C ALA A 82 7.95 -9.92 -5.49
N LEU A 83 7.01 -9.37 -6.28
CA LEU A 83 5.59 -9.66 -6.15
C LEU A 83 5.27 -11.13 -6.45
N GLU A 84 5.81 -11.68 -7.53
CA GLU A 84 5.62 -13.09 -7.92
C GLU A 84 6.15 -14.04 -6.84
N ALA A 85 7.29 -13.73 -6.24
CA ALA A 85 7.88 -14.53 -5.17
C ALA A 85 6.99 -14.60 -3.91
N ILE A 86 6.35 -13.48 -3.54
CA ILE A 86 5.53 -13.40 -2.31
C ILE A 86 4.05 -13.75 -2.53
N ALA A 87 3.54 -13.66 -3.77
CA ALA A 87 2.13 -13.84 -4.09
C ALA A 87 1.49 -15.12 -3.52
N PRO A 88 2.11 -16.31 -3.60
CA PRO A 88 1.53 -17.52 -3.01
C PRO A 88 1.36 -17.43 -1.49
N ALA A 89 2.30 -16.77 -0.80
CA ALA A 89 2.24 -16.60 0.65
C ALA A 89 1.10 -15.68 1.07
N LEU A 90 0.84 -14.61 0.31
CA LEU A 90 -0.22 -13.63 0.62
C LEU A 90 -1.60 -14.29 0.78
N PHE A 91 -1.95 -15.25 -0.09
CA PHE A 91 -3.19 -15.99 0.05
C PHE A 91 -3.21 -16.88 1.30
N CYS A 92 -2.10 -17.56 1.60
CA CYS A 92 -2.01 -18.54 2.69
C CYS A 92 -1.97 -17.91 4.09
N VAL A 93 -1.46 -16.69 4.22
CA VAL A 93 -1.33 -16.01 5.52
C VAL A 93 -2.58 -15.22 5.92
N LEU A 94 -3.48 -14.98 4.97
CA LEU A 94 -4.67 -14.16 5.19
C LEU A 94 -5.79 -14.95 5.85
N ARG A 95 -6.45 -14.35 6.83
CA ARG A 95 -7.73 -14.85 7.36
C ARG A 95 -8.80 -14.79 6.26
N PRO A 96 -9.86 -15.63 6.31
CA PRO A 96 -10.86 -15.71 5.23
C PRO A 96 -11.52 -14.36 4.88
N ASP A 97 -11.68 -13.47 5.85
CA ASP A 97 -12.25 -12.12 5.72
C ASP A 97 -11.20 -11.00 5.68
N GLY A 98 -9.91 -11.36 5.74
CA GLY A 98 -8.81 -10.41 5.70
C GLY A 98 -8.66 -9.73 4.34
N MET A 99 -7.76 -8.74 4.29
CA MET A 99 -7.44 -8.00 3.08
C MET A 99 -5.94 -7.85 2.86
N VAL A 100 -5.57 -7.75 1.59
CA VAL A 100 -4.22 -7.40 1.15
C VAL A 100 -4.28 -6.08 0.39
N TRP A 101 -3.41 -5.15 0.72
CA TRP A 101 -3.11 -3.99 -0.11
C TRP A 101 -1.75 -4.17 -0.76
N ILE A 102 -1.68 -3.92 -2.06
CA ILE A 102 -0.40 -3.80 -2.77
C ILE A 102 -0.25 -2.37 -3.23
N SER A 103 0.87 -1.76 -2.84
CA SER A 103 1.24 -0.41 -3.22
C SER A 103 2.44 -0.40 -4.13
N TRP A 104 2.32 0.38 -5.21
CA TRP A 104 3.37 0.56 -6.22
C TRP A 104 3.47 2.04 -6.61
N PRO A 105 4.62 2.50 -7.12
CA PRO A 105 4.76 3.87 -7.53
C PRO A 105 3.86 4.19 -8.73
N LYS A 106 3.20 5.34 -8.67
CA LYS A 106 2.45 5.90 -9.79
C LYS A 106 3.39 6.18 -10.96
N LYS A 107 2.90 6.03 -12.18
CA LYS A 107 3.64 6.42 -13.39
C LYS A 107 4.13 7.88 -13.36
N SER A 108 3.43 8.77 -12.68
CA SER A 108 3.79 10.20 -12.54
C SER A 108 4.87 10.49 -11.50
N SER A 109 5.20 9.55 -10.61
CA SER A 109 6.11 9.80 -9.47
C SER A 109 7.59 9.82 -9.88
N ARG A 110 7.91 9.39 -11.10
CA ARG A 110 9.29 9.21 -11.63
C ARG A 110 10.14 8.19 -10.87
N VAL A 111 9.54 7.42 -9.96
CA VAL A 111 10.18 6.26 -9.34
C VAL A 111 10.10 5.09 -10.32
N SER A 112 11.23 4.42 -10.55
CA SER A 112 11.28 3.26 -11.45
C SER A 112 10.49 2.09 -10.87
N THR A 113 9.63 1.49 -11.68
CA THR A 113 8.86 0.30 -11.33
C THR A 113 8.45 -0.43 -12.60
N ASP A 114 8.38 -1.76 -12.54
CA ASP A 114 7.77 -2.60 -13.57
C ASP A 114 6.35 -3.06 -13.17
N ILE A 115 5.80 -2.54 -12.07
CA ILE A 115 4.45 -2.83 -11.59
C ILE A 115 3.44 -1.86 -12.20
N THR A 116 2.36 -2.44 -12.72
CA THR A 116 1.12 -1.75 -13.10
C THR A 116 -0.06 -2.46 -12.46
N GLU A 117 -1.26 -1.87 -12.51
CA GLU A 117 -2.47 -2.58 -12.07
C GLU A 117 -2.67 -3.91 -12.80
N ASP A 118 -2.36 -3.95 -14.09
CA ASP A 118 -2.47 -5.17 -14.90
C ASP A 118 -1.49 -6.25 -14.41
N VAL A 119 -0.24 -5.88 -14.12
CA VAL A 119 0.74 -6.80 -13.51
C VAL A 119 0.23 -7.32 -12.16
N LEU A 120 -0.37 -6.46 -11.32
CA LEU A 120 -0.94 -6.91 -10.05
C LEU A 120 -2.05 -7.94 -10.26
N ARG A 121 -2.95 -7.70 -11.21
CA ARG A 121 -4.06 -8.61 -11.52
C ARG A 121 -3.55 -9.93 -12.10
N ASP A 122 -2.61 -9.86 -13.03
CA ASP A 122 -1.99 -11.04 -13.66
C ASP A 122 -1.34 -11.96 -12.62
N VAL A 123 -0.66 -11.38 -11.62
CA VAL A 123 0.03 -12.16 -10.58
C VAL A 123 -0.92 -12.63 -9.48
N LEU A 124 -1.86 -11.80 -9.03
CA LEU A 124 -2.65 -12.09 -7.82
C LEU A 124 -3.99 -12.76 -8.09
N LEU A 125 -4.68 -12.48 -9.19
CA LEU A 125 -5.98 -13.10 -9.47
C LEU A 125 -5.95 -14.64 -9.56
N PRO A 126 -4.87 -15.27 -10.10
CA PRO A 126 -4.73 -16.72 -10.12
C PRO A 126 -4.55 -17.36 -8.73
N THR A 127 -4.15 -16.59 -7.72
CA THR A 127 -3.88 -17.12 -6.37
C THR A 127 -5.14 -17.38 -5.53
N GLY A 128 -6.31 -17.01 -6.04
CA GLY A 128 -7.58 -17.03 -5.30
C GLY A 128 -7.94 -15.70 -4.65
N LEU A 129 -7.12 -14.67 -4.83
CA LEU A 129 -7.47 -13.29 -4.52
C LEU A 129 -8.31 -12.66 -5.65
N VAL A 130 -9.06 -11.61 -5.30
CA VAL A 130 -9.82 -10.77 -6.24
C VAL A 130 -9.64 -9.30 -5.84
N ASP A 131 -9.47 -8.42 -6.82
CA ASP A 131 -9.35 -6.99 -6.58
C ASP A 131 -10.70 -6.35 -6.22
N VAL A 132 -10.65 -5.24 -5.48
CA VAL A 132 -11.83 -4.58 -4.94
C VAL A 132 -11.85 -3.10 -5.30
N LYS A 133 -10.79 -2.38 -4.92
CA LYS A 133 -10.70 -0.93 -5.11
C LYS A 133 -9.27 -0.46 -5.16
N VAL A 134 -9.03 0.57 -5.96
CA VAL A 134 -7.78 1.32 -6.01
C VAL A 134 -7.92 2.63 -5.23
N CYS A 135 -6.85 3.12 -4.61
CA CYS A 135 -6.75 4.49 -4.14
C CYS A 135 -5.33 5.04 -4.25
N ALA A 136 -5.18 6.37 -4.23
CA ALA A 136 -3.90 6.99 -3.94
C ALA A 136 -3.58 6.82 -2.45
N VAL A 137 -2.36 6.37 -2.13
CA VAL A 137 -1.86 6.33 -0.76
C VAL A 137 -1.28 7.69 -0.41
N ASP A 138 -0.35 8.17 -1.22
CA ASP A 138 0.22 9.52 -1.12
C ASP A 138 0.48 10.06 -2.54
N GLU A 139 1.39 11.01 -2.71
CA GLU A 139 1.77 11.55 -4.02
C GLU A 139 2.50 10.53 -4.91
N ILE A 140 3.25 9.61 -4.32
CA ILE A 140 4.14 8.66 -5.00
C ILE A 140 3.44 7.33 -5.27
N TRP A 141 2.66 6.83 -4.31
CA TRP A 141 2.16 5.45 -4.28
C TRP A 141 0.67 5.38 -4.57
N SER A 142 0.31 4.47 -5.47
CA SER A 142 -1.05 3.93 -5.56
C SER A 142 -1.18 2.71 -4.66
N GLY A 143 -2.40 2.29 -4.35
CA GLY A 143 -2.70 1.06 -3.64
C GLY A 143 -3.89 0.36 -4.28
N LEU A 144 -3.84 -0.96 -4.40
CA LEU A 144 -4.96 -1.80 -4.86
C LEU A 144 -5.27 -2.83 -3.78
N LYS A 145 -6.54 -2.83 -3.36
CA LYS A 145 -7.06 -3.78 -2.37
C LYS A 145 -7.46 -5.08 -3.06
N PHE A 146 -7.02 -6.17 -2.46
CA PHE A 146 -7.41 -7.54 -2.76
C PHE A 146 -8.02 -8.21 -1.53
N VAL A 147 -8.91 -9.17 -1.77
CA VAL A 147 -9.47 -10.05 -0.75
C VAL A 147 -9.56 -11.48 -1.29
N ILE A 148 -9.71 -12.46 -0.42
CA ILE A 148 -10.00 -13.84 -0.86
C ILE A 148 -11.37 -13.88 -1.55
N ARG A 149 -11.44 -14.55 -2.71
CA ARG A 149 -12.69 -14.82 -3.44
C ARG A 149 -13.74 -15.45 -2.53
N LYS A 150 -14.98 -14.97 -2.59
CA LYS A 150 -16.04 -15.37 -1.63
C LYS A 150 -16.27 -16.88 -1.63
N GLU A 151 -16.27 -17.50 -2.80
CA GLU A 151 -16.46 -18.93 -3.00
C GLU A 151 -15.38 -19.80 -2.36
N LEU A 152 -14.17 -19.27 -2.10
CA LEU A 152 -13.09 -19.99 -1.45
C LEU A 152 -13.18 -19.94 0.08
N ARG A 153 -13.79 -18.88 0.65
CA ARG A 153 -13.73 -18.60 2.10
C ARG A 153 -14.34 -19.68 2.98
N GLY A 154 -15.39 -20.34 2.52
CA GLY A 154 -16.08 -21.40 3.30
C GLY A 154 -15.27 -22.69 3.44
N ALA A 155 -14.20 -22.84 2.66
CA ALA A 155 -13.32 -24.00 2.69
C ALA A 155 -11.98 -23.74 3.41
N LEU A 156 -11.82 -22.55 4.02
CA LEU A 156 -10.58 -22.09 4.65
C LEU A 156 -10.63 -22.08 6.17
#